data_AF-A0A7R7GC41-F1
#
_entry.id   AF-A0A7R7GC41-F1
#
_cell.length_a   1.000
_cell.length_b   1.000
_cell.length_c   1.000
_cell.angle_alpha   90.00
_cell.angle_beta   90.00
_cell.angle_gamma   90.00
#
_symmetry.space_group_name_H-M   'P 1'
#
loop_
_entity.id
_entity.type
_entity.pdbx_description
1 polymer ?
#
loop_
_entity_poly.entity_id
_entity_poly.type
_entity_poly.pdbx_seq_one_letter_code
_entity_poly.pdbx_strand_id
1 'polypeptide(L)'
;MKRIFDIVMSFVAIIIFIIPALIISCLIIYFFKHPVLFTQSRIGENKKPFKILKFQTLVENKPTKLGHILRKSGLDELPQFINVLKGDMSVIGPRALTIEDIARLKWDREFYDFRWNVKPGISGLAQIYGGQHKKTSIFWDKQYIKSFGLSLDLKIILVSFTMNIFGKTKVRRMIFANGALK
;
A
#
# COMPACT_ATOMS: atom_id res chain seq x y z
N MET A 1 5.80 -20.18 3.12
CA MET A 1 6.95 -19.33 2.75
C MET A 1 6.60 -17.83 2.69
N LYS A 2 5.62 -17.40 1.87
CA LYS A 2 5.27 -15.96 1.74
C LYS A 2 5.00 -15.25 3.08
N ARG A 3 4.28 -15.88 4.01
CA ARG A 3 4.00 -15.31 5.32
C ARG A 3 5.26 -14.96 6.13
N ILE A 4 6.26 -15.85 6.13
CA ILE A 4 7.52 -15.63 6.83
C ILE A 4 8.27 -14.45 6.19
N PHE A 5 8.32 -14.42 4.85
CA PHE A 5 8.89 -13.30 4.12
C PHE A 5 8.21 -11.97 4.47
N ASP A 6 6.88 -11.93 4.51
CA ASP A 6 6.14 -10.72 4.87
C ASP A 6 6.46 -10.24 6.29
N ILE A 7 6.60 -11.15 7.25
CA ILE A 7 6.99 -10.84 8.63
C ILE A 7 8.41 -10.28 8.68
N VAL A 8 9.38 -10.96 8.06
CA VAL A 8 10.79 -10.53 8.03
C VAL A 8 10.92 -9.15 7.38
N MET A 9 10.32 -8.96 6.20
CA MET A 9 10.38 -7.68 5.49
C MET A 9 9.70 -6.55 6.26
N SER A 10 8.59 -6.84 6.95
CA SER A 10 7.91 -5.84 7.79
C SER A 10 8.74 -5.47 9.01
N PHE A 11 9.41 -6.43 9.64
CA PHE A 11 10.29 -6.18 10.77
C PHE A 11 11.50 -5.34 10.36
N VAL A 12 12.14 -5.68 9.24
CA VAL A 12 13.24 -4.89 8.65
C VAL A 12 12.78 -3.47 8.33
N ALA A 13 11.61 -3.31 7.70
CA ALA A 13 11.06 -1.99 7.39
C ALA A 13 10.79 -1.18 8.67
N ILE A 14 10.21 -1.77 9.71
CA ILE A 14 9.96 -1.10 10.98
C ILE A 14 11.28 -0.63 11.60
N ILE A 15 12.32 -1.45 11.62
CA ILE A 15 13.64 -1.05 12.16
C ILE A 15 14.21 0.12 11.37
N ILE A 16 14.22 0.04 10.03
CA ILE A 16 14.77 1.10 9.17
C ILE A 16 14.00 2.42 9.34
N PHE A 17 12.67 2.34 9.47
CA PHE A 17 11.80 3.52 9.49
C PHE A 17 11.37 3.95 10.90
N ILE A 18 11.88 3.36 11.98
CA ILE A 18 11.46 3.70 13.35
C ILE A 18 11.78 5.15 13.70
N ILE A 19 12.99 5.63 13.37
CA ILE A 19 13.41 7.00 13.67
C ILE A 19 12.55 8.01 12.89
N PRO A 20 12.38 7.89 11.55
CA PRO A 20 11.41 8.71 10.81
C PRO A 20 9.99 8.65 11.37
N ALA A 21 9.50 7.46 11.76
CA ALA A 21 8.15 7.30 12.30
C ALA A 21 7.98 8.04 13.63
N LEU A 22 8.98 8.01 14.52
CA LEU A 22 8.97 8.77 15.77
C LEU A 22 8.98 10.27 15.51
N ILE A 23 9.84 10.76 14.60
CA ILE A 23 9.88 12.17 14.20
C ILE A 23 8.51 12.61 13.66
N ILE A 24 7.91 11.84 12.74
CA ILE A 24 6.58 12.13 12.20
C ILE A 24 5.54 12.18 13.31
N SER A 25 5.58 11.25 14.27
CA SER A 25 4.67 11.20 15.41
C SER A 25 4.78 12.45 16.28
N CYS A 26 6.00 12.87 16.61
CA CYS A 26 6.26 14.10 17.36
C CYS A 26 5.77 15.34 16.61
N LEU A 27 6.03 15.45 15.30
CA LEU A 27 5.55 16.55 14.47
C LEU A 27 4.03 16.63 14.43
N ILE A 28 3.35 15.47 14.33
CA ILE A 28 1.89 15.41 14.34
C ILE A 28 1.33 15.98 15.66
N ILE A 29 1.86 15.50 16.79
CA ILE A 29 1.42 15.92 18.13
C ILE A 29 1.69 17.42 18.33
N TYR A 30 2.90 17.87 18.01
CA TYR A 30 3.34 19.24 18.28
C TYR A 30 2.58 20.27 17.43
N PHE A 31 2.46 20.06 16.12
CA PHE A 31 1.89 21.06 15.22
C PHE A 31 0.36 20.99 15.07
N PHE A 32 -0.22 19.79 15.15
CA PHE A 32 -1.64 19.60 14.81
C PHE A 32 -2.50 19.11 15.96
N LYS A 33 -1.87 18.70 17.09
CA LYS A 33 -2.55 18.34 18.36
C LYS A 33 -3.70 17.33 18.19
N HIS A 34 -3.57 16.41 17.25
CA HIS A 34 -4.53 15.34 17.00
C HIS A 34 -3.86 13.96 17.18
N PRO A 35 -4.65 12.86 17.21
CA PRO A 35 -4.09 11.51 17.31
C PRO A 35 -3.05 11.22 16.23
N VAL A 36 -1.97 10.52 16.57
CA VAL A 36 -0.89 10.17 15.62
C VAL A 36 -1.39 9.19 14.56
N LEU A 37 -2.20 8.22 14.97
CA LEU A 37 -2.70 7.17 14.09
C LEU A 37 -4.16 7.41 13.73
N PHE A 38 -4.46 7.11 12.47
CA PHE A 38 -5.79 7.03 11.90
C PHE A 38 -6.09 5.58 11.52
N THR A 39 -7.34 5.15 11.71
CA THR A 39 -7.78 3.81 11.32
C THR A 39 -8.99 3.87 10.41
N GLN A 40 -9.07 2.95 9.45
CA GLN A 40 -10.19 2.84 8.53
C GLN A 40 -10.53 1.38 8.23
N SER A 41 -11.83 1.06 8.14
CA SER A 41 -12.27 -0.28 7.73
C SER A 41 -11.93 -0.52 6.26
N ARG A 42 -11.33 -1.67 5.97
CA ARG A 42 -10.95 -2.13 4.63
C ARG A 42 -11.35 -3.59 4.47
N ILE A 43 -11.55 -4.02 3.23
CA ILE A 43 -11.88 -5.40 2.90
C ILE A 43 -10.59 -6.16 2.57
N GLY A 44 -10.30 -7.21 3.34
CA GLY A 44 -9.14 -8.08 3.22
C GLY A 44 -9.46 -9.45 2.60
N GLU A 45 -8.57 -10.40 2.83
CA GLU A 45 -8.70 -11.78 2.34
C GLU A 45 -10.03 -12.41 2.77
N ASN A 46 -10.64 -13.21 1.89
CA ASN A 46 -11.95 -13.81 2.04
C ASN A 46 -13.06 -12.80 2.36
N LYS A 47 -12.93 -11.58 1.83
CA LYS A 47 -13.83 -10.44 2.07
C LYS A 47 -13.96 -10.05 3.56
N LYS A 48 -13.02 -10.46 4.41
CA LYS A 48 -13.07 -10.16 5.85
C LYS A 48 -12.68 -8.69 6.09
N PRO A 49 -13.50 -7.92 6.84
CA PRO A 49 -13.15 -6.54 7.16
C PRO A 49 -12.01 -6.50 8.20
N PHE A 50 -11.10 -5.55 8.04
CA PHE A 50 -10.04 -5.26 9.01
C PHE A 50 -9.79 -3.75 9.11
N LYS A 51 -9.13 -3.30 10.19
CA LYS A 51 -8.78 -1.90 10.38
C LYS A 51 -7.35 -1.63 9.91
N ILE A 52 -7.20 -0.86 8.84
CA ILE A 52 -5.88 -0.41 8.37
C ILE A 52 -5.34 0.68 9.30
N LEU A 53 -4.03 0.70 9.54
CA LEU A 53 -3.34 1.72 10.31
C LEU A 53 -2.60 2.68 9.37
N LYS A 54 -2.74 3.99 9.59
CA LYS A 54 -2.01 5.04 8.89
C LYS A 54 -1.65 6.17 9.85
N PHE A 55 -0.68 7.01 9.48
CA PHE A 55 -0.55 8.29 10.16
C PHE A 55 -1.77 9.17 9.88
N GLN A 56 -2.22 9.89 10.91
CA GLN A 56 -3.28 10.87 10.75
C GLN A 56 -2.74 12.03 9.93
N THR A 57 -3.40 12.28 8.80
CA THR A 57 -3.00 13.28 7.81
C THR A 57 -4.09 14.32 7.56
N LEU A 58 -5.27 14.12 8.17
CA LEU A 58 -6.45 14.95 7.99
C LEU A 58 -6.83 15.63 9.30
N VAL A 59 -7.22 16.89 9.19
CA VAL A 59 -7.96 17.65 10.20
C VAL A 59 -9.21 18.17 9.51
N GLU A 60 -10.39 17.90 10.08
CA GLU A 60 -11.68 18.30 9.48
C GLU A 60 -11.81 17.90 8.00
N ASN A 61 -11.42 16.65 7.68
CA ASN A 61 -11.39 16.08 6.33
C ASN A 61 -10.46 16.79 5.32
N LYS A 62 -9.62 17.73 5.74
CA LYS A 62 -8.64 18.42 4.89
C LYS A 62 -7.22 17.97 5.22
N PRO A 63 -6.38 17.67 4.20
CA PRO A 63 -4.99 17.32 4.44
C PRO A 63 -4.21 18.47 5.09
N THR A 64 -3.46 18.18 6.16
CA THR A 64 -2.52 19.15 6.74
C THR A 64 -1.31 19.35 5.81
N LYS A 65 -0.50 20.39 6.05
CA LYS A 65 0.75 20.61 5.28
C LYS A 65 1.67 19.38 5.36
N LEU A 66 1.87 18.86 6.57
CA LEU A 66 2.62 17.62 6.78
C LEU A 66 1.91 16.43 6.12
N GLY A 67 0.59 16.33 6.27
CA GLY A 67 -0.23 15.28 5.66
C GLY A 67 -0.09 15.21 4.13
N HIS A 68 0.01 16.36 3.46
CA HIS A 68 0.27 16.42 2.02
C HIS A 68 1.63 15.80 1.65
N ILE A 69 2.68 16.12 2.42
CA ILE A 69 4.03 15.57 2.23
C ILE A 69 4.03 14.05 2.48
N LEU A 70 3.42 13.60 3.57
CA LEU A 70 3.35 12.18 3.93
C LEU A 70 2.62 11.36 2.87
N ARG A 71 1.49 11.85 2.35
CA ARG A 71 0.72 11.17 1.29
C ARG A 71 1.46 11.13 -0.05
N LYS A 72 2.20 12.21 -0.38
CA LYS A 72 2.98 12.29 -1.62
C LYS A 72 4.16 11.32 -1.59
N SER A 73 4.82 11.19 -0.44
CA SER A 73 5.96 10.29 -0.22
C SER A 73 5.55 8.84 0.12
N GLY A 74 4.28 8.60 0.49
CA GLY A 74 3.80 7.31 0.96
C GLY A 74 4.17 6.99 2.40
N LEU A 75 4.81 7.92 3.12
CA LEU A 75 5.19 7.74 4.52
C LEU A 75 3.99 7.63 5.46
N ASP A 76 2.81 8.10 5.04
CA ASP A 76 1.56 7.92 5.81
C ASP A 76 1.17 6.44 5.97
N GLU A 77 1.67 5.57 5.10
CA GLU A 77 1.37 4.14 5.09
C GLU A 77 2.33 3.29 5.93
N LEU A 78 3.38 3.85 6.53
CA LEU A 78 4.34 3.09 7.37
C LEU A 78 3.67 2.28 8.51
N PRO A 79 2.64 2.78 9.22
CA PRO A 79 1.98 1.99 10.26
C PRO A 79 1.33 0.69 9.75
N GLN A 80 1.10 0.54 8.44
CA GLN A 80 0.54 -0.68 7.86
C GLN A 80 1.47 -1.90 7.99
N PHE A 81 2.77 -1.71 8.22
CA PHE A 81 3.65 -2.85 8.52
C PHE A 81 3.20 -3.59 9.79
N ILE A 82 2.53 -2.92 10.73
CA ILE A 82 1.88 -3.55 11.88
C ILE A 82 0.69 -4.42 11.43
N ASN A 83 -0.11 -3.99 10.46
CA ASN A 83 -1.18 -4.82 9.88
C ASN A 83 -0.61 -6.06 9.18
N VAL A 84 0.55 -5.93 8.53
CA VAL A 84 1.25 -7.09 7.98
C VAL A 84 1.68 -8.02 9.11
N LEU A 85 2.31 -7.53 10.18
CA LEU A 85 2.70 -8.36 11.32
C LEU A 85 1.50 -9.06 11.99
N LYS A 86 0.35 -8.41 12.10
CA LYS A 86 -0.91 -9.01 12.61
C LYS A 86 -1.49 -10.08 11.68
N GLY A 87 -1.14 -10.03 10.40
CA GLY A 87 -1.59 -10.99 9.39
C GLY A 87 -2.82 -10.55 8.61
N ASP A 88 -3.30 -9.31 8.79
CA ASP A 88 -4.40 -8.74 8.00
C ASP A 88 -3.98 -8.44 6.56
N MET A 89 -2.69 -8.11 6.38
CA MET A 89 -2.10 -7.69 5.11
C MET A 89 -0.84 -8.49 4.78
N SER A 90 -0.41 -8.36 3.54
CA SER A 90 0.88 -8.78 3.00
C SER A 90 1.71 -7.52 2.67
N VAL A 91 3.04 -7.64 2.53
CA VAL A 91 3.85 -6.50 2.06
C VAL A 91 3.47 -6.15 0.62
N ILE A 92 3.36 -7.19 -0.22
CA ILE A 92 2.99 -7.08 -1.63
C ILE A 92 1.66 -7.80 -1.89
N GLY A 93 0.75 -7.14 -2.61
CA GLY A 93 -0.57 -7.65 -2.95
C GLY A 93 -1.49 -6.56 -3.53
N PRO A 94 -2.71 -6.93 -3.95
CA PRO A 94 -3.71 -5.96 -4.39
C PRO A 94 -4.01 -4.93 -3.31
N ARG A 95 -4.30 -3.68 -3.69
CA ARG A 95 -4.62 -2.64 -2.70
C ARG A 95 -5.88 -2.99 -1.91
N ALA A 96 -5.84 -2.80 -0.59
CA ALA A 96 -7.00 -2.91 0.28
C ALA A 96 -8.01 -1.77 -0.01
N LEU A 97 -9.26 -2.13 -0.33
CA LEU A 97 -10.32 -1.18 -0.68
C LEU A 97 -11.29 -0.98 0.49
N THR A 98 -11.93 0.19 0.57
CA THR A 98 -13.12 0.33 1.43
C THR A 98 -14.36 -0.22 0.73
N ILE A 99 -15.46 -0.34 1.47
CA ILE A 99 -16.78 -0.64 0.91
C ILE A 99 -17.21 0.46 -0.07
N GLU A 100 -16.95 1.73 0.25
CA GLU A 100 -17.27 2.86 -0.63
C GLU A 100 -16.44 2.82 -1.93
N ASP A 101 -15.16 2.43 -1.85
CA ASP A 101 -14.32 2.24 -3.02
C ASP A 101 -14.86 1.12 -3.93
N ILE A 102 -15.29 0.00 -3.35
CA ILE A 102 -15.87 -1.14 -4.09
C ILE A 102 -17.14 -0.71 -4.82
N ALA A 103 -18.05 -0.02 -4.13
CA ALA A 103 -19.28 0.51 -4.71
C ALA A 103 -18.99 1.51 -5.85
N ARG A 104 -18.10 2.48 -5.60
CA ARG A 104 -17.70 3.50 -6.59
C ARG A 104 -17.07 2.87 -7.84
N LEU A 105 -16.29 1.81 -7.68
CA LEU A 105 -15.63 1.11 -8.80
C LEU A 105 -16.56 0.12 -9.51
N LYS A 106 -17.71 -0.21 -8.92
CA LYS A 106 -18.63 -1.29 -9.34
C LYS A 106 -17.93 -2.65 -9.34
N TRP A 107 -17.19 -2.93 -8.25
CA TRP A 107 -16.37 -4.12 -8.07
C TRP A 107 -16.99 -5.15 -7.12
N ASP A 108 -18.30 -5.11 -6.96
CA ASP A 108 -19.15 -5.97 -6.15
C ASP A 108 -19.55 -7.30 -6.84
N ARG A 109 -19.25 -7.44 -8.14
CA ARG A 109 -19.55 -8.63 -8.93
C ARG A 109 -18.51 -9.74 -8.75
N GLU A 110 -18.96 -10.99 -8.88
CA GLU A 110 -18.15 -12.22 -8.76
C GLU A 110 -16.86 -12.19 -9.59
N PHE A 111 -16.87 -11.55 -10.76
CA PHE A 111 -15.68 -11.38 -11.60
C PHE A 111 -14.48 -10.75 -10.85
N TYR A 112 -14.72 -9.93 -9.82
CA TYR A 112 -13.65 -9.28 -9.04
C TYR A 112 -13.21 -10.09 -7.82
N ASP A 113 -13.88 -11.19 -7.52
CA ASP A 113 -13.71 -11.92 -6.26
C ASP A 113 -12.30 -12.48 -6.07
N PHE A 114 -11.62 -12.78 -7.19
CA PHE A 114 -10.22 -13.21 -7.20
C PHE A 114 -9.30 -12.30 -6.39
N ARG A 115 -9.60 -10.99 -6.29
CA ARG A 115 -8.79 -10.02 -5.53
C ARG A 115 -8.74 -10.32 -4.04
N TRP A 116 -9.80 -10.90 -3.50
CA TRP A 116 -9.93 -11.22 -2.08
C TRP A 116 -9.56 -12.68 -1.78
N ASN A 117 -9.13 -13.46 -2.77
CA ASN A 117 -8.55 -14.80 -2.54
C ASN A 117 -7.12 -14.73 -2.00
N VAL A 118 -6.54 -13.54 -1.91
CA VAL A 118 -5.22 -13.28 -1.35
C VAL A 118 -5.29 -12.08 -0.39
N LYS A 119 -4.33 -12.00 0.53
CA LYS A 119 -4.16 -10.81 1.37
C LYS A 119 -3.88 -9.56 0.55
N PRO A 120 -4.50 -8.42 0.90
CA PRO A 120 -4.13 -7.16 0.28
C PRO A 120 -2.72 -6.74 0.67
N GLY A 121 -2.09 -5.94 -0.18
CA GLY A 121 -0.73 -5.45 -0.03
C GLY A 121 -0.63 -3.99 0.36
N ILE A 122 0.48 -3.62 1.02
CA ILE A 122 0.90 -2.22 1.14
C ILE A 122 1.21 -1.68 -0.27
N SER A 123 2.03 -2.41 -1.03
CA SER A 123 2.34 -2.14 -2.44
C SER A 123 1.95 -3.33 -3.33
N GLY A 124 2.05 -3.17 -4.64
CA GLY A 124 1.60 -4.17 -5.62
C GLY A 124 1.80 -3.73 -7.06
N LEU A 125 1.58 -4.66 -8.00
CA LEU A 125 1.73 -4.38 -9.43
C LEU A 125 0.83 -3.22 -9.88
N ALA A 126 -0.42 -3.15 -9.41
CA ALA A 126 -1.32 -2.06 -9.76
C ALA A 126 -0.82 -0.70 -9.23
N GLN A 127 -0.19 -0.66 -8.07
CA GLN A 127 0.37 0.55 -7.48
C GLN A 127 1.56 1.08 -8.30
N ILE A 128 2.43 0.17 -8.78
CA ILE A 128 3.61 0.56 -9.56
C ILE A 128 3.26 0.80 -11.05
N TYR A 129 2.42 -0.03 -11.67
CA TYR A 129 2.11 0.01 -13.12
C TYR A 129 0.72 0.53 -13.49
N GLY A 130 -0.28 0.31 -12.64
CA GLY A 130 -1.70 0.43 -13.02
C GLY A 130 -2.23 1.83 -13.23
N GLY A 131 -1.48 2.89 -12.92
CA GLY A 131 -2.00 4.25 -12.99
C GLY A 131 -3.23 4.43 -12.08
N GLN A 132 -4.10 5.38 -12.39
CA GLN A 132 -5.32 5.65 -11.60
C GLN A 132 -6.58 4.98 -12.17
N HIS A 133 -6.47 4.25 -13.28
CA HIS A 133 -7.63 3.75 -14.01
C HIS A 133 -8.07 2.36 -13.54
N LYS A 134 -9.38 2.14 -13.44
CA LYS A 134 -9.94 0.89 -12.88
C LYS A 134 -9.53 -0.35 -13.68
N LYS A 135 -9.61 -0.29 -15.02
CA LYS A 135 -9.32 -1.44 -15.90
C LYS A 135 -7.86 -1.89 -15.80
N THR A 136 -6.94 -0.93 -15.75
CA THR A 136 -5.51 -1.20 -15.63
C THR A 136 -5.16 -1.74 -14.25
N SER A 137 -5.76 -1.23 -13.17
CA SER A 137 -5.59 -1.81 -11.83
C SER A 137 -6.00 -3.28 -11.80
N ILE A 138 -7.19 -3.62 -12.33
CA ILE A 138 -7.66 -5.02 -12.39
C ILE A 138 -6.69 -5.91 -13.16
N PHE A 139 -6.21 -5.43 -14.31
CA PHE A 139 -5.26 -6.18 -15.13
C PHE A 139 -4.01 -6.55 -14.31
N TRP A 140 -3.38 -5.58 -13.65
CA TRP A 140 -2.17 -5.81 -12.88
C TRP A 140 -2.40 -6.62 -11.61
N ASP A 141 -3.55 -6.46 -10.94
CA ASP A 141 -3.92 -7.29 -9.80
C ASP A 141 -4.10 -8.76 -10.24
N LYS A 142 -4.70 -9.01 -11.41
CA LYS A 142 -4.83 -10.35 -11.99
C LYS A 142 -3.47 -10.95 -12.39
N GLN A 143 -2.58 -10.15 -12.98
CA GLN A 143 -1.22 -10.61 -13.31
C GLN A 143 -0.42 -10.97 -12.06
N TYR A 144 -0.54 -10.16 -11.00
CA TYR A 144 0.12 -10.46 -9.73
C TYR A 144 -0.37 -11.80 -9.17
N ILE A 145 -1.68 -11.97 -9.06
CA ILE A 145 -2.27 -13.18 -8.46
C ILE A 145 -1.95 -14.45 -9.26
N LYS A 146 -1.77 -14.34 -10.58
CA LYS A 146 -1.36 -15.48 -11.42
C LYS A 146 0.11 -15.89 -11.26
N SER A 147 0.98 -14.98 -10.84
CA SER A 147 2.44 -15.16 -10.92
C SER A 147 3.17 -14.83 -9.62
N PHE A 148 2.45 -14.61 -8.52
CA PHE A 148 3.07 -14.15 -7.28
C PHE A 148 4.07 -15.18 -6.73
N GLY A 149 5.17 -14.65 -6.24
CA GLY A 149 6.28 -15.41 -5.69
C GLY A 149 7.32 -14.47 -5.12
N LEU A 150 8.25 -14.99 -4.32
CA LEU A 150 9.22 -14.17 -3.57
C LEU A 150 10.08 -13.28 -4.47
N SER A 151 10.47 -13.77 -5.66
CA SER A 151 11.24 -13.00 -6.64
C SER A 151 10.45 -11.81 -7.18
N LEU A 152 9.17 -12.01 -7.52
CA LEU A 152 8.30 -10.93 -7.98
C LEU A 152 8.04 -9.91 -6.87
N ASP A 153 7.78 -10.39 -5.64
CA ASP A 153 7.59 -9.52 -4.48
C ASP A 153 8.82 -8.64 -4.24
N LEU A 154 10.02 -9.22 -4.26
CA LEU A 154 11.26 -8.47 -4.08
C LEU A 154 11.44 -7.41 -5.18
N LYS A 155 11.16 -7.74 -6.45
CA LYS A 155 11.18 -6.77 -7.55
C LYS A 155 10.20 -5.62 -7.31
N ILE A 156 8.98 -5.91 -6.87
CA ILE A 156 7.97 -4.89 -6.58
C ILE A 156 8.40 -4.00 -5.42
N ILE A 157 9.00 -4.57 -4.36
CA ILE A 157 9.54 -3.81 -3.23
C ILE A 157 10.62 -2.82 -3.70
N LEU A 158 11.59 -3.29 -4.48
CA LEU A 158 12.68 -2.46 -5.00
C LEU A 158 12.15 -1.34 -5.92
N VAL A 159 11.22 -1.66 -6.82
CA VAL A 159 10.57 -0.65 -7.68
C VAL A 159 9.76 0.35 -6.86
N SER A 160 9.02 -0.12 -5.86
CA SER A 160 8.23 0.75 -4.98
C SER A 160 9.13 1.69 -4.17
N PHE A 161 10.27 1.21 -3.68
CA PHE A 161 11.25 2.01 -2.96
C PHE A 161 11.88 3.08 -3.87
N THR A 162 12.33 2.70 -5.08
CA THR A 162 12.88 3.65 -6.06
C THR A 162 11.85 4.71 -6.48
N MET A 163 10.55 4.36 -6.57
CA MET A 163 9.48 5.32 -6.84
C MET A 163 9.34 6.39 -5.75
N ASN A 164 9.58 6.05 -4.49
CA ASN A 164 9.51 7.01 -3.38
C ASN A 164 10.71 7.96 -3.37
N ILE A 165 11.88 7.52 -3.86
CA ILE A 165 13.10 8.35 -3.95
C ILE A 165 13.10 9.22 -5.20
N PHE A 166 12.87 8.62 -6.38
CA PHE A 166 13.07 9.29 -7.67
C PHE A 166 11.76 9.80 -8.31
N GLY A 167 10.62 9.50 -7.68
CA GLY A 167 9.29 9.88 -8.15
C GLY A 167 8.68 8.87 -9.13
N LYS A 168 7.37 8.63 -8.95
CA LYS A 168 6.59 7.64 -9.72
C LYS A 168 6.69 7.83 -11.24
N THR A 169 6.63 9.07 -11.73
CA THR A 169 6.66 9.36 -13.18
C THR A 169 7.99 8.97 -13.80
N LYS A 170 9.10 9.32 -13.14
CA LYS A 170 10.45 9.04 -13.65
C LYS A 170 10.70 7.53 -13.71
N VAL A 171 10.39 6.82 -12.63
CA VAL A 171 10.57 5.37 -12.55
C VAL A 171 9.67 4.63 -13.52
N ARG A 172 8.39 5.02 -13.67
CA ARG A 172 7.51 4.43 -14.68
C ARG A 172 8.07 4.57 -16.09
N ARG A 173 8.56 5.76 -16.45
CA ARG A 173 9.21 5.98 -17.76
C ARG A 173 10.40 5.04 -17.97
N MET A 174 11.26 4.86 -16.95
CA MET A 174 12.38 3.94 -17.04
C MET A 174 11.93 2.49 -17.27
N ILE A 175 10.91 2.03 -16.54
CA ILE A 175 10.44 0.64 -16.66
C ILE A 175 9.80 0.40 -18.04
N PHE A 176 9.00 1.35 -18.53
CA PHE A 176 8.35 1.21 -19.83
C PHE A 176 9.34 1.41 -21.00
N ALA A 177 10.39 2.22 -20.84
CA ALA A 177 11.41 2.42 -21.88
C ALA A 177 12.32 1.19 -22.06
N ASN A 178 12.65 0.48 -20.98
CA ASN A 178 13.55 -0.68 -21.03
C ASN A 178 12.87 -1.99 -21.49
N GLY A 179 11.62 -1.94 -21.98
CA GLY A 179 10.95 -3.13 -22.50
C GLY A 179 10.80 -4.28 -21.50
N ALA A 180 11.00 -4.05 -20.19
CA ALA A 180 11.10 -5.09 -19.16
C ALA A 180 9.77 -5.85 -18.89
N LEU A 181 8.77 -5.64 -19.74
CA LEU A 181 7.43 -6.23 -19.70
C LEU A 181 6.85 -6.37 -21.14
N LYS A 182 7.66 -6.78 -22.11
CA LYS A 182 7.14 -7.49 -23.29
C LYS A 182 7.09 -8.99 -22.99
#